data_AF-A0A074YW66-F1
#
_entry.id   AF-A0A074YW66-F1
#
_cell.length_a   1.000
_cell.length_b   1.000
_cell.length_c   1.000
_cell.angle_alpha   90.00
_cell.angle_beta   90.00
_cell.angle_gamma   90.00
#
_symmetry.space_group_name_H-M   'P 1'
#
loop_
_entity.id
_entity.type
_entity.pdbx_description
1 polymer ?
#
loop_
_entity_poly.entity_id
_entity_poly.type
_entity_poly.pdbx_seq_one_letter_code
_entity_poly.pdbx_strand_id
1 'polypeptide(L)'
;ANVFHTYHLLRANKLPAENIITFADIANNPENPFPGQVFHDTEHENIYKGVEIDYRGEEVNSEIFAKVLEGDTELEKQGKKVLKSGPGENVFIYYSGHGTIGYISFSNGKLSATQLNDILAKMRSKKV
;
A
#
# COMPACT_ATOMS: atom_id res chain seq x y z
N ALA A 1 9.07 5.83 5.27
CA ALA A 1 8.61 7.13 5.81
C ALA A 1 7.36 7.63 5.08
N ASN A 2 7.44 7.92 3.78
CA ASN A 2 6.35 8.55 3.01
C ASN A 2 4.98 7.87 3.15
N VAL A 3 4.91 6.54 3.01
CA VAL A 3 3.66 5.78 3.15
C VAL A 3 3.01 5.99 4.53
N PHE A 4 3.79 6.00 5.61
CA PHE A 4 3.27 6.22 6.97
C PHE A 4 2.76 7.66 7.15
N HIS A 5 3.47 8.65 6.59
CA HIS A 5 3.02 10.04 6.64
C HIS A 5 1.71 10.21 5.85
N THR A 6 1.60 9.62 4.66
CA THR A 6 0.35 9.61 3.88
C THR A 6 -0.80 8.95 4.65
N TYR A 7 -0.55 7.84 5.36
CA TYR A 7 -1.57 7.21 6.21
C TYR A 7 -2.12 8.20 7.24
N HIS A 8 -1.24 8.89 7.98
CA HIS A 8 -1.67 9.89 8.97
C HIS A 8 -2.44 11.04 8.33
N LEU A 9 -2.01 11.52 7.16
CA LEU A 9 -2.74 12.55 6.42
C LEU A 9 -4.17 12.10 6.05
N LEU A 10 -4.34 10.87 5.58
CA LEU A 10 -5.67 10.31 5.26
C LEU A 10 -6.52 10.17 6.52
N ARG A 11 -5.95 9.69 7.64
CA ARG A 11 -6.65 9.56 8.93
C ARG A 11 -7.05 10.92 9.50
N ALA A 12 -6.18 11.92 9.42
CA ALA A 12 -6.48 13.30 9.83
C ALA A 12 -7.63 13.91 9.01
N ASN A 13 -7.77 13.51 7.74
CA ASN A 13 -8.88 13.88 6.86
C ASN A 13 -10.11 12.95 6.99
N LYS A 14 -10.22 12.22 8.12
CA LYS A 14 -11.37 11.40 8.50
C LYS A 14 -11.62 10.17 7.63
N LEU A 15 -10.64 9.72 6.83
CA LEU A 15 -10.77 8.45 6.12
C LEU A 15 -10.67 7.27 7.13
N PRO A 16 -11.65 6.36 7.23
CA PRO A 16 -11.60 5.20 8.12
C PRO A 16 -10.40 4.29 7.83
N ALA A 17 -9.77 3.71 8.86
CA ALA A 17 -8.60 2.85 8.70
C ALA A 17 -8.93 1.55 7.96
N GLU A 18 -10.17 1.06 8.13
CA GLU A 18 -10.74 -0.05 7.37
C GLU A 18 -10.75 0.19 5.86
N ASN A 19 -10.79 1.46 5.42
CA ASN A 19 -10.78 1.86 4.02
C ASN A 19 -9.37 2.20 3.51
N ILE A 20 -8.33 1.99 4.33
CA ILE A 20 -6.93 2.21 3.94
C ILE A 20 -6.22 0.86 3.95
N ILE A 21 -5.56 0.54 2.85
CA ILE A 21 -4.76 -0.69 2.70
C ILE A 21 -3.29 -0.28 2.60
N THR A 22 -2.49 -0.60 3.61
CA THR A 22 -1.11 -0.16 3.73
C THR A 22 -0.12 -1.31 3.48
N PHE A 23 0.81 -1.07 2.56
CA PHE A 23 1.96 -1.93 2.26
C PHE A 23 3.24 -1.24 2.75
N ALA A 24 3.94 -1.83 3.72
CA ALA A 24 5.22 -1.27 4.20
C ALA A 24 6.00 -2.28 5.05
N ASP A 25 7.34 -2.22 5.00
CA ASP A 25 8.19 -2.94 5.94
C ASP A 25 9.56 -2.26 6.10
N ILE A 26 9.77 -1.54 7.21
CA ILE A 26 11.04 -0.82 7.44
C ILE A 26 11.35 -0.53 8.91
N ALA A 27 10.35 -0.40 9.78
CA ALA A 27 10.57 0.04 11.17
C ALA A 27 11.46 -0.90 11.98
N ASN A 28 11.45 -2.19 11.69
CA ASN A 28 12.25 -3.21 12.38
C ASN A 28 13.41 -3.74 11.53
N ASN A 29 13.81 -3.01 10.49
CA ASN A 29 14.99 -3.36 9.71
C ASN A 29 16.23 -3.36 10.65
N PRO A 30 17.12 -4.37 10.59
CA PRO A 30 18.33 -4.42 11.42
C PRO A 30 19.25 -3.20 11.30
N GLU A 31 19.19 -2.48 10.18
CA GLU A 31 19.95 -1.26 9.94
C GLU A 31 19.28 -0.01 10.53
N ASN A 32 18.05 -0.10 11.01
CA ASN A 32 17.37 1.04 11.65
C ASN A 32 17.95 1.28 13.06
N PRO A 33 18.65 2.41 13.31
CA PRO A 33 19.20 2.70 14.63
C PRO A 33 18.12 3.00 15.69
N PHE A 34 16.86 3.18 15.28
CA PHE A 34 15.71 3.39 16.16
C PHE A 34 14.65 2.30 15.92
N PRO A 35 14.86 1.06 16.40
CA PRO A 35 13.94 -0.05 16.15
C PRO A 35 12.49 0.28 16.54
N GLY A 36 11.56 -0.02 15.63
CA GLY A 36 10.13 0.26 15.80
C GLY A 36 9.74 1.73 15.60
N GLN A 37 10.66 2.59 15.17
CA GLN A 37 10.39 4.01 14.92
C GLN A 37 10.75 4.38 13.48
N VAL A 38 9.96 5.28 12.91
CA VAL A 38 10.20 5.83 11.57
C VAL A 38 9.90 7.32 11.62
N PHE A 39 10.77 8.12 11.02
CA PHE A 39 10.67 9.57 10.94
C PHE A 39 10.57 10.00 9.48
N HIS A 40 9.90 11.12 9.19
CA HIS A 40 9.78 11.68 7.84
C HIS A 40 10.46 13.04 7.66
N ASP A 41 10.76 13.72 8.77
CA ASP A 41 11.40 15.02 8.81
C ASP A 41 12.41 15.10 9.97
N THR A 42 12.98 16.29 10.16
CA THR A 42 13.99 16.57 11.18
C THR A 42 13.42 16.78 12.58
N GLU A 43 12.09 16.86 12.74
CA GLU A 43 11.45 16.95 14.06
C GLU A 43 11.44 15.60 14.78
N HIS A 44 11.76 14.51 14.05
CA HIS A 44 11.83 13.14 14.57
C HIS A 44 10.54 12.69 15.26
N GLU A 45 9.39 13.11 14.74
CA GLU A 45 8.11 12.54 15.16
C GLU A 45 7.99 11.10 14.67
N ASN A 46 7.75 10.15 15.59
CA ASN A 46 7.59 8.75 15.23
C ASN A 46 6.25 8.50 14.53
N ILE A 47 6.27 8.53 13.20
CA ILE A 47 5.11 8.31 12.34
C ILE A 47 4.80 6.83 12.08
N TYR A 48 5.61 5.89 12.59
CA TYR A 48 5.25 4.46 12.53
C TYR A 48 4.10 4.14 13.48
N LYS A 49 4.01 4.86 14.60
CA LYS A 49 3.03 4.62 15.64
C LYS A 49 1.61 4.81 15.11
N GLY A 50 0.74 3.84 15.37
CA GLY A 50 -0.69 3.92 15.03
C GLY A 50 -1.03 3.61 13.58
N VAL A 51 -0.05 3.23 12.75
CA VAL A 51 -0.33 2.79 11.38
C VAL A 51 -0.78 1.34 11.36
N GLU A 52 -1.95 1.08 10.78
CA GLU A 52 -2.36 -0.26 10.38
C GLU A 52 -1.64 -0.66 9.09
N ILE A 53 -0.84 -1.72 9.16
CA ILE A 53 -0.13 -2.27 8.01
C ILE A 53 -0.71 -3.63 7.69
N ASP A 54 -1.25 -3.78 6.48
CA ASP A 54 -1.99 -4.96 6.03
C ASP A 54 -1.05 -5.99 5.37
N TYR A 55 0.04 -5.51 4.75
CA TYR A 55 1.03 -6.32 4.05
C TYR A 55 2.45 -5.89 4.42
N ARG A 56 3.29 -6.85 4.84
CA ARG A 56 4.68 -6.65 5.29
C ARG A 56 5.64 -7.62 4.60
N GLY A 57 6.93 -7.30 4.61
CA GLY A 57 8.01 -8.16 4.10
C GLY A 57 7.76 -8.66 2.69
N GLU A 58 7.80 -9.98 2.52
CA GLU A 58 7.59 -10.67 1.24
C GLU A 58 6.20 -10.42 0.63
N GLU A 59 5.20 -10.02 1.42
CA GLU A 59 3.87 -9.68 0.90
C GLU A 59 3.85 -8.32 0.17
N VAL A 60 4.90 -7.50 0.33
CA VAL A 60 5.08 -6.24 -0.40
C VAL A 60 5.65 -6.53 -1.78
N ASN A 61 4.83 -7.18 -2.61
CA ASN A 61 5.16 -7.56 -3.98
C ASN A 61 4.05 -7.17 -4.98
N SER A 62 4.38 -7.21 -6.27
CA SER A 62 3.48 -6.73 -7.33
C SER A 62 2.26 -7.62 -7.55
N GLU A 63 2.35 -8.93 -7.28
CA GLU A 63 1.23 -9.87 -7.45
C GLU A 63 0.16 -9.63 -6.39
N ILE A 64 0.55 -9.52 -5.12
CA ILE A 64 -0.38 -9.21 -4.03
C ILE A 64 -0.99 -7.83 -4.22
N PHE A 65 -0.19 -6.84 -4.64
CA PHE A 65 -0.72 -5.51 -4.97
C PHE A 65 -1.82 -5.56 -6.04
N ALA A 66 -1.61 -6.33 -7.12
CA ALA A 66 -2.62 -6.52 -8.16
C ALA A 66 -3.89 -7.21 -7.62
N LYS A 67 -3.73 -8.30 -6.87
CA LYS A 67 -4.86 -9.02 -6.24
C LYS A 67 -5.66 -8.14 -5.29
N VAL A 68 -5.00 -7.29 -4.52
CA VAL A 68 -5.64 -6.33 -3.63
C VAL A 68 -6.49 -5.33 -4.40
N LEU A 69 -5.93 -4.73 -5.46
CA LEU A 69 -6.67 -3.79 -6.30
C LEU A 69 -7.85 -4.45 -7.04
N GLU A 70 -7.72 -5.72 -7.39
CA GLU A 70 -8.77 -6.48 -8.08
C GLU A 70 -9.84 -7.07 -7.15
N GLY A 71 -9.74 -6.85 -5.82
CA GLY A 71 -10.68 -7.37 -4.82
C GLY A 71 -10.63 -8.90 -4.68
N ASP A 72 -9.43 -9.48 -4.63
CA ASP A 72 -9.25 -10.95 -4.63
C ASP A 72 -9.92 -11.64 -3.43
N THR A 73 -10.80 -12.60 -3.73
CA THR A 73 -11.61 -13.32 -2.74
C THR A 73 -10.82 -14.32 -1.92
N GLU A 74 -9.70 -14.83 -2.44
CA GLU A 74 -8.90 -15.81 -1.69
C GLU A 74 -8.05 -15.11 -0.64
N LEU A 75 -7.49 -13.93 -0.94
CA LEU A 75 -6.89 -13.06 0.07
C LEU A 75 -7.91 -12.66 1.14
N GLU A 76 -9.13 -12.30 0.74
CA GLU A 76 -10.20 -11.99 1.68
C GLU A 76 -10.53 -13.16 2.61
N LYS A 77 -10.67 -14.38 2.08
CA LYS A 77 -10.90 -15.60 2.88
C LYS A 77 -9.78 -15.89 3.88
N GLN A 78 -8.56 -15.45 3.57
CA GLN A 78 -7.41 -15.52 4.48
C GLN A 78 -7.40 -14.41 5.53
N GLY A 79 -8.44 -13.56 5.56
CA GLY A 79 -8.56 -12.43 6.48
C GLY A 79 -7.71 -11.22 6.09
N LYS A 80 -7.19 -11.17 4.85
CA LYS A 80 -6.43 -10.03 4.35
C LYS A 80 -7.36 -8.95 3.81
N LYS A 81 -6.97 -7.69 4.03
CA LYS A 81 -7.72 -6.52 3.55
C LYS A 81 -7.47 -6.32 2.04
N VAL A 82 -8.53 -6.43 1.25
CA VAL A 82 -8.53 -6.16 -0.19
C VAL A 82 -9.43 -4.97 -0.51
N LEU A 83 -9.29 -4.39 -1.70
CA LEU A 83 -10.16 -3.30 -2.13
C LEU A 83 -11.59 -3.82 -2.32
N LYS A 84 -12.56 -3.10 -1.74
CA LYS A 84 -14.00 -3.41 -1.82
C LYS A 84 -14.81 -2.19 -2.23
N SER A 85 -14.27 -1.36 -3.12
CA SER A 85 -15.02 -0.22 -3.59
C SER A 85 -16.19 -0.67 -4.49
N GLY A 86 -17.12 0.24 -4.73
CA GLY A 86 -18.24 0.04 -5.64
C GLY A 86 -18.47 1.22 -6.59
N PRO A 87 -19.51 1.13 -7.44
CA PRO A 87 -19.85 2.21 -8.37
C PRO A 87 -20.09 3.53 -7.63
N GLY A 88 -19.33 4.57 -8.01
CA GLY A 88 -19.48 5.92 -7.45
C GLY A 88 -18.57 6.23 -6.27
N GLU A 89 -17.77 5.26 -5.82
CA GLU A 89 -16.72 5.49 -4.82
C GLU A 89 -15.41 5.92 -5.47
N ASN A 90 -14.56 6.60 -4.70
CA ASN A 90 -13.27 7.08 -5.16
C ASN A 90 -12.16 6.23 -4.58
N VAL A 91 -11.25 5.77 -5.43
CA VAL A 91 -10.04 5.04 -5.04
C VAL A 91 -8.84 5.95 -5.20
N PHE A 92 -8.06 6.11 -4.12
CA PHE A 92 -6.78 6.81 -4.14
C PHE A 92 -5.64 5.81 -3.98
N ILE A 93 -4.74 5.76 -4.96
CA ILE A 93 -3.57 4.87 -4.95
C ILE A 93 -2.32 5.75 -4.81
N TYR A 94 -1.55 5.52 -3.75
CA TYR A 94 -0.27 6.18 -3.51
C TYR A 94 0.86 5.16 -3.52
N TYR A 95 1.85 5.36 -4.39
CA TYR A 95 3.06 4.55 -4.47
C TYR A 95 4.29 5.43 -4.25
N SER A 96 5.20 4.96 -3.39
CA SER A 96 6.50 5.60 -3.17
C SER A 96 7.59 4.53 -3.15
N GLY A 97 8.43 4.55 -4.17
CA GLY A 97 9.52 3.60 -4.36
C GLY A 97 10.30 3.92 -5.62
N HIS A 98 11.24 3.05 -5.98
CA HIS A 98 12.01 3.21 -7.21
C HIS A 98 11.18 2.86 -8.45
N GLY A 99 11.60 3.40 -9.58
CA GLY A 99 11.03 3.10 -10.88
C GLY A 99 12.05 3.30 -11.99
N THR A 100 11.70 2.84 -13.18
CA THR A 100 12.44 3.07 -14.42
C THR A 100 11.45 3.21 -15.58
N ILE A 101 11.94 3.38 -16.80
CA ILE A 101 11.10 3.51 -17.99
C ILE A 101 10.19 2.27 -18.10
N GLY A 102 8.89 2.49 -17.92
CA GLY A 102 7.86 1.45 -18.04
C GLY A 102 7.69 0.51 -16.84
N TYR A 103 8.35 0.75 -15.70
CA TYR A 103 8.23 -0.12 -14.52
C TYR A 103 8.31 0.64 -13.20
N ILE A 104 7.57 0.16 -12.19
CA ILE A 104 7.82 0.44 -10.78
C ILE A 104 8.36 -0.81 -10.08
N SER A 105 9.20 -0.61 -9.07
CA SER A 105 9.89 -1.71 -8.36
C SER A 105 9.17 -2.12 -7.08
N PHE A 106 9.10 -3.41 -6.83
CA PHE A 106 8.73 -3.95 -5.51
C PHE A 106 9.96 -4.60 -4.88
N SER A 107 9.89 -4.90 -3.58
CA SER A 107 10.99 -5.60 -2.88
C SER A 107 11.35 -6.92 -3.56
N ASN A 108 10.32 -7.62 -4.05
CA ASN A 108 10.47 -8.85 -4.81
C ASN A 108 9.76 -8.72 -6.18
N GLY A 109 10.42 -8.08 -7.13
CA GLY A 109 9.97 -8.00 -8.53
C GLY A 109 9.66 -6.60 -9.03
N LYS A 110 8.92 -6.52 -10.14
CA LYS A 110 8.55 -5.28 -10.81
C LYS A 110 7.09 -5.34 -11.24
N LEU A 111 6.46 -4.18 -11.37
CA LEU A 111 5.17 -4.02 -12.03
C LEU A 111 5.37 -3.17 -13.27
N SER A 112 5.10 -3.73 -14.44
CA SER A 112 5.18 -2.97 -15.69
C SER A 112 4.00 -2.02 -15.86
N ALA A 113 4.19 -0.96 -16.65
CA ALA A 113 3.12 -0.03 -16.99
C ALA A 113 1.95 -0.73 -17.70
N THR A 114 2.22 -1.73 -18.54
CA THR A 114 1.19 -2.53 -19.19
C THR A 114 0.39 -3.34 -18.18
N GLN A 115 1.05 -4.01 -17.24
CA GLN A 115 0.36 -4.75 -16.18
C GLN A 115 -0.50 -3.83 -15.31
N LEU A 116 0.01 -2.64 -14.95
CA LEU A 116 -0.77 -1.67 -14.20
C LEU A 116 -2.00 -1.20 -14.99
N ASN A 117 -1.86 -0.92 -16.28
CA ASN A 117 -3.00 -0.59 -17.14
C ASN A 117 -4.04 -1.71 -17.18
N ASP A 118 -3.62 -2.96 -17.27
CA ASP A 118 -4.52 -4.11 -17.27
C ASP A 118 -5.29 -4.24 -15.94
N ILE A 119 -4.59 -4.05 -14.80
CA ILE A 119 -5.22 -4.04 -13.47
C ILE A 119 -6.28 -2.93 -13.40
N LEU A 120 -5.93 -1.71 -13.80
CA LEU A 120 -6.87 -0.58 -13.78
C LEU A 120 -8.07 -0.80 -14.73
N ALA A 121 -7.83 -1.41 -15.90
CA ALA A 121 -8.90 -1.78 -16.82
C ALA A 121 -9.85 -2.83 -16.22
N LYS A 122 -9.33 -3.81 -15.47
CA LYS A 122 -10.14 -4.80 -14.76
C LYS A 122 -10.93 -4.19 -13.60
N MET A 123 -10.32 -3.29 -12.82
CA MET A 123 -11.03 -2.55 -11.77
C MET A 123 -12.24 -1.82 -12.37
N ARG A 124 -12.02 -1.11 -13.48
CA ARG A 124 -13.08 -0.40 -14.21
C ARG A 124 -14.18 -1.34 -14.72
N SER A 125 -13.83 -2.52 -15.23
CA SER A 125 -14.82 -3.44 -15.81
C SER A 125 -15.66 -4.17 -14.76
N LYS A 126 -15.04 -4.53 -13.63
CA LYS A 126 -15.71 -5.20 -12.51
C LYS A 126 -16.63 -4.27 -11.71
N LYS A 127 -16.50 -2.94 -11.87
CA LYS A 127 -17.11 -1.95 -10.98
C LYS A 127 -16.88 -2.28 -9.49
N VAL A 128 -15.66 -2.78 -9.21
CA VAL A 128 -15.10 -2.70 -7.85
C VAL A 128 -14.85 -1.25 -7.53
#